data_AF-A0A7S1BL91-F1
#
_entry.id   AF-A0A7S1BL91-F1
#
_cell.length_a   1.000
_cell.length_b   1.000
_cell.length_c   1.000
_cell.angle_alpha   90.00
_cell.angle_beta   90.00
_cell.angle_gamma   90.00
#
_symmetry.space_group_name_H-M   'P 1'
#
loop_
_entity.id
_entity.type
_entity.pdbx_description
1 polymer ?
#
loop_
_entity_poly.entity_id
_entity_poly.type
_entity_poly.pdbx_seq_one_letter_code
_entity_poly.pdbx_strand_id
1 'polypeptide(L)'
;SAAAFAPSTPAPRLRSPATSLSMAMDKSGRAPVITIFDHRGCTAHANKEYTGAKANSQDDEMCVKVASAKIAVSEGDAAKKLQEFISYQAKGIDGPYTGKGKK
;
A
#
# COMPACT_ATOMS: atom_id res chain seq x y z
N SER A 1 24.83 55.80 13.81
CA SER A 1 25.25 54.48 13.32
C SER A 1 24.06 53.55 13.26
N ALA A 2 23.59 53.20 12.05
CA ALA A 2 22.48 52.26 11.85
C ALA A 2 23.01 51.09 11.01
N ALA A 3 23.30 49.96 11.66
CA ALA A 3 23.67 48.72 10.97
C ALA A 3 22.38 47.92 10.75
N ALA A 4 22.03 47.72 9.48
CA ALA A 4 20.87 46.96 9.05
C ALA A 4 21.06 45.46 9.38
N PHE A 5 20.11 44.89 10.13
CA PHE A 5 19.97 43.45 10.30
C PHE A 5 19.33 42.87 9.03
N ALA A 6 20.10 42.16 8.21
CA ALA A 6 19.58 41.43 7.07
C ALA A 6 19.17 40.00 7.51
N PRO A 7 17.91 39.57 7.30
CA PRO A 7 17.51 38.20 7.60
C PRO A 7 18.07 37.23 6.53
N SER A 8 18.88 36.26 6.95
CA SER A 8 19.25 35.12 6.09
C SER A 8 18.08 34.13 6.05
N THR A 9 17.23 34.25 5.03
CA THR A 9 16.24 33.22 4.73
C THR A 9 16.97 31.96 4.23
N PRO A 10 16.88 30.80 4.89
CA PRO A 10 17.41 29.55 4.32
C PRO A 10 16.60 29.23 3.07
N ALA A 11 17.25 29.30 1.90
CA ALA A 11 16.61 28.93 0.65
C ALA A 11 16.21 27.45 0.69
N PRO A 12 14.97 27.09 0.32
CA PRO A 12 14.58 25.68 0.21
C PRO A 12 15.44 25.03 -0.87
N ARG A 13 16.33 24.12 -0.45
CA ARG A 13 17.10 23.27 -1.37
C ARG A 13 16.12 22.35 -2.10
N LEU A 14 15.91 22.64 -3.38
CA LEU A 14 15.24 21.73 -4.30
C LEU A 14 16.01 20.40 -4.26
N ARG A 15 15.36 19.34 -3.77
CA ARG A 15 15.92 17.98 -3.81
C ARG A 15 16.15 17.66 -5.28
N SER A 16 17.41 17.42 -5.68
CA SER A 16 17.74 16.99 -7.04
C SER A 16 16.78 15.89 -7.48
N PRO A 17 16.17 15.98 -8.68
CA PRO A 17 15.35 14.89 -9.18
C PRO A 17 16.27 13.67 -9.28
N ALA A 18 15.94 12.59 -8.58
CA ALA A 18 16.65 11.33 -8.71
C ALA A 18 16.45 10.84 -10.15
N THR A 19 17.39 11.12 -11.05
CA THR A 19 17.32 10.75 -12.48
C THR A 19 17.64 9.28 -12.75
N SER A 20 17.71 8.44 -11.73
CA SER A 20 17.89 6.99 -11.92
C SER A 20 17.26 6.20 -10.77
N LEU A 21 15.93 6.24 -10.67
CA LEU A 21 15.22 5.15 -10.01
C LEU A 21 15.27 3.95 -10.96
N SER A 22 16.01 2.91 -10.57
CA SER A 22 15.98 1.64 -11.30
C SER A 22 14.59 1.04 -11.14
N MET A 23 13.77 1.08 -12.20
CA MET A 23 12.49 0.37 -12.28
C MET A 23 12.67 -1.14 -12.59
N ALA A 24 13.88 -1.66 -12.34
CA ALA A 24 14.20 -3.05 -12.62
C ALA A 24 13.54 -3.96 -11.57
N MET A 25 12.93 -5.05 -12.05
CA MET A 25 12.33 -6.06 -11.18
C MET A 25 13.43 -6.91 -10.53
N ASP A 26 13.44 -6.94 -9.20
CA ASP A 26 14.50 -7.56 -8.38
C ASP A 26 14.32 -9.07 -8.15
N LYS A 27 13.23 -9.66 -8.66
CA LYS A 27 12.84 -11.08 -8.49
C LYS A 27 12.71 -11.52 -7.03
N SER A 28 12.66 -10.60 -6.08
CA SER A 28 12.57 -10.92 -4.64
C SER A 28 11.22 -11.50 -4.23
N GLY A 29 10.21 -11.36 -5.10
CA GLY A 29 8.82 -11.68 -4.80
C GLY A 29 8.21 -10.72 -3.78
N ARG A 30 8.82 -9.57 -3.53
CA ARG A 30 8.27 -8.55 -2.62
C ARG A 30 7.32 -7.62 -3.34
N ALA A 31 6.23 -7.28 -2.67
CA ALA A 31 5.25 -6.32 -3.13
C ALA A 31 4.80 -5.42 -1.97
N PRO A 32 4.30 -4.20 -2.24
CA PRO A 32 3.67 -3.37 -1.23
C PRO A 32 2.35 -3.99 -0.77
N VAL A 33 2.28 -4.37 0.50
CA VAL A 33 1.05 -4.75 1.20
C VAL A 33 0.48 -3.50 1.86
N ILE A 34 -0.71 -3.12 1.42
CA ILE A 34 -1.41 -1.93 1.88
C ILE A 34 -2.56 -2.37 2.78
N THR A 35 -2.62 -1.82 3.98
CA THR A 35 -3.76 -1.97 4.89
C THR A 35 -4.34 -0.60 5.19
N ILE A 36 -5.60 -0.40 4.82
CA ILE A 36 -6.34 0.83 5.08
C ILE A 36 -7.17 0.61 6.34
N PHE A 37 -6.83 1.35 7.39
CA PHE A 37 -7.57 1.38 8.64
C PHE A 37 -8.43 2.63 8.66
N ASP A 38 -9.72 2.48 8.37
CA ASP A 38 -10.73 3.47 8.71
C ASP A 38 -11.38 3.02 10.02
N HIS A 39 -10.79 3.43 11.15
CA HIS A 39 -11.19 3.00 12.49
C HIS A 39 -11.99 4.09 13.22
N ARG A 40 -12.70 4.95 12.48
CA ARG A 40 -13.56 5.98 13.08
C ARG A 40 -14.59 5.35 14.02
N GLY A 41 -14.60 5.78 15.27
CA GLY A 41 -15.48 5.25 16.33
C GLY A 41 -15.08 3.88 16.91
N CYS A 42 -13.92 3.33 16.53
CA CYS A 42 -13.43 2.06 17.07
C CYS A 42 -12.87 2.25 18.49
N THR A 43 -13.52 1.66 19.49
CA THR A 43 -13.09 1.74 20.90
C THR A 43 -12.09 0.65 21.30
N ALA A 44 -11.89 -0.35 20.44
CA ALA A 44 -11.02 -1.50 20.73
C ALA A 44 -9.53 -1.20 20.56
N HIS A 45 -9.17 -0.10 19.89
CA HIS A 45 -7.77 0.26 19.60
C HIS A 45 -7.49 1.73 19.92
N ALA A 46 -6.31 1.98 20.48
CA ALA A 46 -5.86 3.33 20.85
C ALA A 46 -5.16 4.08 19.70
N ASN A 47 -5.08 3.49 18.50
CA ASN A 47 -4.43 4.04 17.29
C ASN A 47 -3.05 4.67 17.58
N LYS A 48 -2.12 3.83 18.07
CA LYS A 48 -0.78 4.26 18.55
C LYS A 48 0.36 3.91 17.59
N GLU A 49 0.04 3.27 16.48
CA GLU A 49 1.01 2.73 15.51
C GLU A 49 1.61 3.85 14.64
N TYR A 50 0.88 4.94 14.44
CA TYR A 50 1.39 6.15 13.79
C TYR A 50 2.15 7.01 14.81
N THR A 51 3.42 7.28 14.53
CA THR A 51 4.32 8.01 15.43
C THR A 51 4.48 9.49 15.06
N GLY A 52 3.77 9.96 14.03
CA GLY A 52 3.81 11.35 13.60
C GLY A 52 2.88 12.25 14.42
N ALA A 53 2.80 13.52 14.00
CA ALA A 53 1.96 14.51 14.67
C ALA A 53 0.47 14.22 14.47
N LYS A 54 -0.34 14.46 15.51
CA LYS A 54 -1.79 14.40 15.41
C LYS A 54 -2.31 15.48 14.47
N ALA A 55 -3.29 15.13 13.65
CA ALA A 55 -4.01 16.05 12.79
C ALA A 55 -5.07 16.86 13.56
N ASN A 56 -5.51 16.37 14.74
CA ASN A 56 -6.65 16.90 15.51
C ASN A 56 -7.96 16.90 14.71
N SER A 57 -8.11 15.90 13.85
CA SER A 57 -9.26 15.67 12.98
C SER A 57 -9.61 14.18 12.99
N GLN A 58 -10.59 13.77 12.18
CA GLN A 58 -10.90 12.37 11.93
C GLN A 58 -9.70 11.53 11.46
N ASP A 59 -8.64 12.16 10.94
CA ASP A 59 -7.43 11.47 10.48
C ASP A 59 -6.65 10.83 11.64
N ASP A 60 -6.85 11.28 12.88
CA ASP A 60 -6.27 10.63 14.06
C ASP A 60 -6.87 9.23 14.34
N GLU A 61 -8.00 8.92 13.70
CA GLU A 61 -8.69 7.64 13.76
C GLU A 61 -8.51 6.81 12.48
N MET A 62 -7.73 7.31 11.52
CA MET A 62 -7.48 6.64 10.25
C MET A 62 -5.98 6.43 10.04
N CYS A 63 -5.59 5.31 9.45
CA CYS A 63 -4.19 5.01 9.18
C CYS A 63 -4.02 4.17 7.91
N VAL A 64 -2.97 4.48 7.15
CA VAL A 64 -2.53 3.66 6.02
C VAL A 64 -1.21 3.02 6.38
N LYS A 65 -1.22 1.69 6.56
CA LYS A 65 0.01 0.92 6.74
C LYS A 65 0.46 0.38 5.40
N VAL A 66 1.70 0.69 5.02
CA VAL A 66 2.34 0.12 3.83
C VAL A 66 3.58 -0.66 4.27
N ALA A 67 3.63 -1.94 3.93
CA ALA A 67 4.79 -2.78 4.19
C ALA A 67 5.27 -3.42 2.88
N SER A 68 6.58 -3.40 2.61
CA SER A 68 7.13 -4.29 1.58
C SER A 68 7.22 -5.68 2.18
N ALA A 69 6.46 -6.65 1.68
CA ALA A 69 6.46 -8.02 2.18
C ALA A 69 6.66 -9.01 1.02
N LYS A 70 7.30 -10.15 1.31
CA LYS A 70 7.43 -11.24 0.34
C LYS A 70 6.08 -11.93 0.19
N ILE A 71 5.60 -12.07 -1.05
CA ILE A 71 4.35 -12.74 -1.38
C ILE A 71 4.66 -14.21 -1.65
N ALA A 72 4.06 -15.09 -0.86
CA ALA A 72 4.22 -16.53 -0.98
C ALA A 72 2.84 -17.20 -0.94
N VAL A 73 2.68 -18.27 -1.72
CA VAL A 73 1.49 -19.12 -1.76
C VAL A 73 1.94 -20.55 -1.56
N SER A 74 1.27 -21.28 -0.69
CA SER A 74 1.58 -22.69 -0.43
C SER A 74 1.08 -23.58 -1.58
N GLU A 75 1.75 -24.71 -1.83
CA GLU A 75 1.28 -25.70 -2.82
C GLU A 75 -0.10 -26.27 -2.45
N GLY A 76 -0.38 -26.38 -1.15
CA GLY A 76 -1.70 -26.82 -0.66
C GLY A 76 -2.81 -25.84 -1.04
N ASP A 77 -2.57 -24.54 -0.96
CA ASP A 77 -3.56 -23.54 -1.39
C ASP A 77 -3.67 -23.48 -2.92
N ALA A 78 -2.56 -23.68 -3.64
CA ALA A 78 -2.59 -23.80 -5.09
C ALA A 78 -3.44 -24.99 -5.56
N ALA A 79 -3.35 -26.14 -4.89
CA ALA A 79 -4.16 -27.33 -5.21
C ALA A 79 -5.66 -27.09 -4.98
N LYS A 80 -6.02 -26.39 -3.89
CA LYS A 80 -7.42 -25.99 -3.63
C LYS A 80 -7.94 -25.06 -4.73
N LYS A 81 -7.13 -24.08 -5.16
CA LYS A 81 -7.50 -23.18 -6.26
C LYS A 81 -7.61 -23.90 -7.60
N LEU A 82 -6.75 -24.88 -7.87
CA LEU A 82 -6.90 -25.72 -9.06
C LEU A 82 -8.24 -26.47 -9.05
N GLN A 83 -8.64 -27.04 -7.92
CA GLN A 83 -9.94 -27.71 -7.78
C GLN A 83 -11.11 -26.75 -8.05
N GLU A 84 -11.04 -25.51 -7.58
CA GLU A 84 -12.03 -24.47 -7.88
C GLU A 84 -12.07 -24.14 -9.39
N PHE A 85 -10.91 -23.95 -10.02
CA PHE A 85 -10.81 -23.38 -11.37
C PHE A 85 -11.01 -24.40 -12.49
N ILE A 86 -10.68 -25.68 -12.28
CA ILE A 86 -10.62 -26.69 -13.34
C ILE A 86 -11.95 -26.95 -14.05
N SER A 87 -13.08 -26.68 -13.38
CA SER A 87 -14.41 -26.93 -13.95
C SER A 87 -14.75 -25.94 -15.07
N TYR A 88 -14.19 -24.73 -15.03
CA TYR A 88 -14.56 -23.59 -15.87
C TYR A 88 -16.06 -23.26 -15.91
N GLN A 89 -16.93 -23.94 -15.14
CA GLN A 89 -18.38 -23.77 -15.22
C GLN A 89 -18.88 -22.59 -14.38
N ALA A 90 -18.08 -22.15 -13.41
CA ALA A 90 -18.45 -21.12 -12.46
C ALA A 90 -17.43 -19.97 -12.47
N LYS A 91 -17.94 -18.76 -12.18
CA LYS A 91 -17.16 -17.54 -11.97
C LYS A 91 -17.81 -16.74 -10.84
N GLY A 92 -17.15 -15.68 -10.40
CA GLY A 92 -17.79 -14.68 -9.53
C GLY A 92 -19.00 -14.02 -10.20
N ILE A 93 -19.79 -13.30 -9.41
CA ILE A 93 -20.98 -12.58 -9.93
C ILE A 93 -20.56 -11.56 -11.00
N ASP A 94 -19.45 -10.86 -10.76
CA ASP A 94 -18.96 -9.80 -11.62
C ASP A 94 -18.32 -10.31 -12.92
N GLY A 95 -18.47 -9.49 -13.97
CA GLY A 95 -17.89 -9.71 -15.30
C GLY A 95 -18.69 -10.67 -16.19
N PRO A 96 -18.43 -10.66 -17.50
CA PRO A 96 -19.02 -11.62 -18.42
C PRO A 96 -18.38 -13.01 -18.26
N TYR A 97 -19.13 -14.07 -18.59
CA TYR A 97 -18.57 -15.42 -18.65
C TYR A 97 -17.85 -15.66 -19.97
N THR A 98 -16.55 -15.96 -19.89
CA THR A 98 -15.67 -16.20 -21.05
C THR A 98 -15.04 -17.58 -21.06
N GLY A 99 -15.45 -18.47 -20.15
CA GLY A 99 -14.96 -19.84 -20.07
C GLY A 99 -15.33 -20.63 -21.32
N LYS A 100 -14.33 -21.14 -22.03
CA LYS A 100 -14.53 -22.13 -23.10
C LYS A 100 -14.36 -23.51 -22.46
N GLY A 101 -15.47 -24.21 -22.27
CA GLY A 101 -15.45 -25.61 -21.81
C GLY A 101 -14.65 -26.51 -22.76
N LYS A 102 -14.46 -27.78 -22.37
CA LYS A 102 -13.78 -28.76 -23.23
C LYS A 102 -14.42 -28.77 -24.62
N LYS A 103 -13.59 -28.63 -25.66
CA LYS A 103 -13.95 -29.11 -27.00
C LYS A 103 -14.24 -30.60 -26.95
#